data_AF-A0A928QB74-F1
#
_entry.id   AF-A0A928QB74-F1
#
_cell.length_a   1.000
_cell.length_b   1.000
_cell.length_c   1.000
_cell.angle_alpha   90.00
_cell.angle_beta   90.00
_cell.angle_gamma   90.00
#
_symmetry.space_group_name_H-M   'P 1'
#
loop_
_entity.id
_entity.type
_entity.pdbx_description
1 polymer ?
#
loop_
_entity_poly.entity_id
_entity_poly.type
_entity_poly.pdbx_seq_one_letter_code
_entity_poly.pdbx_strand_id
1 'polypeptide(L)'
;MNIFKKKNAKEEVSQEKDLKLQILEYLNEKLQGTIYDNCLLLPRSGFSIDIQIGKQENKNDIILLQVIYILKHDDLDEPIIEPVAAQGKTMEEAVAMAVDSFRGGLWHPLNMACTRQGGVPISSDYLGQHYDYKMYAQSVVIMGDRDKKPSMLIGYIKDEISKYLGSKKYYWVRIFLARHKEKKTIEVRVNGTVCPGLHEFFKNYIESWEDKDMLVTEKQYALFVQEEDDKCPFTKEKVVECTRRTIELMGECKSKEDYIALKDEIDKMTEDIALSAEIRVFTPEIMARHVIRYGEGDSLFLLENDTPVEFKKTQLRSYFYIQQVVFDYLARVKPEKEKVMRIVANSASFREIQKAVKEGHEPTNMWVPGTTYKIAVDNYKVW
;
A
#
# COMPACT_ATOMS: atom_id res chain seq x y z
N MET A 1 21.72 18.30 36.07
CA MET A 1 22.12 17.00 35.46
C MET A 1 21.37 16.81 34.15
N ASN A 2 21.97 17.16 33.01
CA ASN A 2 21.37 16.95 31.68
C ASN A 2 22.42 16.60 30.61
N ILE A 3 23.55 16.05 31.03
CA ILE A 3 24.73 15.80 30.17
C ILE A 3 24.75 14.37 29.60
N PHE A 4 23.94 13.44 30.15
CA PHE A 4 23.94 12.03 29.73
C PHE A 4 23.00 11.68 28.55
N LYS A 5 22.04 12.53 28.17
CA LYS A 5 21.17 12.24 27.01
C LYS A 5 21.79 12.60 25.65
N LYS A 6 22.69 13.59 25.60
CA LYS A 6 23.31 14.06 24.33
C LYS A 6 24.40 13.14 23.78
N LYS A 7 25.00 12.29 24.63
CA LYS A 7 26.08 11.38 24.24
C LYS A 7 25.52 10.10 23.59
N ASN A 8 24.52 9.48 24.22
CA ASN A 8 23.81 8.32 23.67
C ASN A 8 23.14 8.61 22.33
N ALA A 9 22.47 9.76 22.18
CA ALA A 9 21.84 10.13 20.91
C ALA A 9 22.85 10.37 19.76
N LYS A 10 24.09 10.76 20.06
CA LYS A 10 25.15 10.91 19.04
C LYS A 10 25.81 9.58 18.69
N GLU A 11 25.97 8.70 19.66
CA GLU A 11 26.52 7.34 19.46
C GLU A 11 25.52 6.44 18.70
N GLU A 12 24.23 6.49 19.05
CA GLU A 12 23.15 5.78 18.32
C GLU A 12 23.06 6.22 16.86
N VAL A 13 23.08 7.53 16.59
CA VAL A 13 23.06 8.07 15.21
C VAL A 13 24.33 7.72 14.43
N SER A 14 25.48 7.59 15.10
CA SER A 14 26.74 7.18 14.46
C SER A 14 26.72 5.68 14.12
N GLN A 15 26.21 4.84 15.02
CA GLN A 15 26.08 3.40 14.81
C GLN A 15 25.05 3.06 13.73
N GLU A 16 23.92 3.78 13.70
CA GLU A 16 22.90 3.60 12.67
C GLU A 16 23.44 3.97 11.28
N LYS A 17 24.22 5.06 11.17
CA LYS A 17 24.88 5.44 9.93
C LYS A 17 25.88 4.39 9.44
N ASP A 18 26.65 3.81 10.36
CA ASP A 18 27.63 2.78 10.05
C ASP A 18 26.95 1.49 9.55
N LEU A 19 25.88 1.05 10.24
CA LEU A 19 25.10 -0.12 9.85
C LEU A 19 24.38 0.09 8.51
N LYS A 20 23.82 1.28 8.28
CA LYS A 20 23.19 1.62 6.99
C LYS A 20 24.19 1.52 5.84
N LEU A 21 25.40 2.05 6.02
CA LEU A 21 26.46 1.96 5.02
C LEU A 21 26.85 0.51 4.78
N GLN A 22 27.03 -0.29 5.83
CA GLN A 22 27.35 -1.72 5.73
C GLN A 22 26.29 -2.48 4.90
N ILE A 23 25.00 -2.22 5.11
CA ILE A 23 23.93 -2.84 4.33
C ILE A 23 23.99 -2.38 2.86
N LEU A 24 24.24 -1.09 2.60
CA LEU A 24 24.35 -0.56 1.24
C LEU A 24 25.55 -1.13 0.49
N GLU A 25 26.69 -1.31 1.16
CA GLU A 25 27.88 -1.96 0.59
C GLU A 25 27.59 -3.40 0.21
N TYR A 26 27.01 -4.17 1.13
CA TYR A 26 26.63 -5.57 0.85
C TYR A 26 25.59 -5.65 -0.28
N LEU A 27 24.65 -4.72 -0.33
CA LEU A 27 23.68 -4.63 -1.43
C LEU A 27 24.35 -4.28 -2.77
N ASN A 28 25.30 -3.34 -2.76
CA ASN A 28 26.04 -2.92 -3.94
C ASN A 28 26.87 -4.07 -4.54
N GLU A 29 27.50 -4.91 -3.70
CA GLU A 29 28.21 -6.11 -4.16
C GLU A 29 27.31 -7.05 -4.96
N LYS A 30 26.03 -7.15 -4.57
CA LYS A 30 25.06 -8.05 -5.21
C LYS A 30 24.39 -7.42 -6.44
N LEU A 31 24.14 -6.10 -6.42
CA LEU A 31 23.33 -5.41 -7.42
C LEU A 31 24.15 -4.57 -8.42
N GLN A 32 25.43 -4.34 -8.13
CA GLN A 32 26.37 -3.61 -9.00
C GLN A 32 25.89 -2.19 -9.35
N GLY A 33 25.60 -1.40 -8.32
CA GLY A 33 25.19 0.00 -8.44
C GLY A 33 26.29 0.99 -8.08
N THR A 34 25.88 2.16 -7.59
CA THR A 34 26.77 3.19 -7.05
C THR A 34 26.15 3.76 -5.78
N ILE A 35 26.88 3.71 -4.68
CA ILE A 35 26.44 4.30 -3.42
C ILE A 35 26.68 5.82 -3.49
N TYR A 36 25.63 6.59 -3.32
CA TYR A 36 25.68 8.05 -3.29
C TYR A 36 24.64 8.58 -2.31
N ASP A 37 25.04 9.51 -1.44
CA ASP A 37 24.18 10.15 -0.43
C ASP A 37 23.30 9.16 0.36
N ASN A 38 23.93 8.11 0.91
CA ASN A 38 23.27 7.06 1.69
C ASN A 38 22.15 6.31 0.93
N CYS A 39 22.21 6.29 -0.40
CA CYS A 39 21.34 5.52 -1.27
C CYS A 39 22.17 4.69 -2.23
N LEU A 40 21.63 3.56 -2.67
CA LEU A 40 22.19 2.80 -3.80
C LEU A 40 21.48 3.23 -5.08
N LEU A 41 22.23 3.81 -6.01
CA LEU A 41 21.74 4.15 -7.34
C LEU A 41 22.03 3.00 -8.31
N LEU A 42 21.05 2.64 -9.13
CA LEU A 42 21.14 1.56 -10.11
C LEU A 42 20.85 2.12 -11.52
N PRO A 43 21.84 2.76 -12.18
CA PRO A 43 21.62 3.52 -13.41
C PRO A 43 21.05 2.70 -14.56
N ARG A 44 21.36 1.39 -14.62
CA ARG A 44 20.88 0.51 -15.70
C ARG A 44 19.38 0.25 -15.63
N SER A 45 18.80 0.25 -14.44
CA SER A 45 17.37 0.01 -14.23
C SER A 45 16.60 1.27 -13.82
N GLY A 46 17.28 2.41 -13.63
CA GLY A 46 16.67 3.66 -13.20
C GLY A 46 16.27 3.72 -11.73
N PHE A 47 16.48 2.64 -10.96
CA PHE A 47 16.08 2.58 -9.56
C PHE A 47 17.07 3.29 -8.63
N SER A 48 16.53 3.88 -7.56
CA SER A 48 17.30 4.20 -6.36
C SER A 48 16.73 3.44 -5.16
N ILE A 49 17.61 2.98 -4.28
CA ILE A 49 17.27 2.24 -3.06
C ILE A 49 17.79 3.01 -1.86
N ASP A 50 16.87 3.53 -1.07
CA ASP A 50 17.14 4.08 0.26
C ASP A 50 16.84 3.01 1.33
N ILE A 51 17.48 3.14 2.49
CA ILE A 51 17.39 2.18 3.59
C ILE A 51 17.07 2.92 4.88
N GLN A 52 16.14 2.37 5.66
CA GLN A 52 15.89 2.76 7.04
C GLN A 52 16.07 1.55 7.96
N ILE A 53 16.66 1.76 9.13
CA ILE A 53 16.78 0.73 10.16
C ILE A 53 15.52 0.83 11.03
N GLY A 54 14.72 -0.25 11.04
CA GLY A 54 13.48 -0.28 11.81
C GLY A 54 13.72 -0.62 13.28
N LYS A 55 14.16 -1.85 13.53
CA LYS A 55 14.36 -2.40 14.87
C LYS A 55 15.65 -3.20 14.90
N GLN A 56 16.43 -3.03 15.96
CA GLN A 56 17.62 -3.83 16.25
C GLN A 56 17.52 -4.33 17.67
N GLU A 57 17.58 -5.65 17.86
CA GLU A 57 17.51 -6.28 19.18
C GLU A 57 18.46 -7.47 19.27
N ASN A 58 19.04 -7.69 20.45
CA ASN A 58 19.77 -8.90 20.77
C ASN A 58 18.92 -9.74 21.73
N LYS A 59 18.58 -10.97 21.34
CA LYS A 59 17.79 -11.89 22.15
C LYS A 59 18.40 -13.28 22.10
N ASN A 60 18.80 -13.81 23.26
CA ASN A 60 19.41 -15.14 23.39
C ASN A 60 20.59 -15.35 22.41
N ASP A 61 21.52 -14.40 22.36
CA ASP A 61 22.68 -14.40 21.45
C ASP A 61 22.33 -14.41 19.94
N ILE A 62 21.09 -14.05 19.59
CA ILE A 62 20.65 -13.82 18.22
C ILE A 62 20.39 -12.33 18.04
N ILE A 63 21.02 -11.75 17.04
CA ILE A 63 20.75 -10.39 16.56
C ILE A 63 19.54 -10.45 15.65
N LEU A 64 18.52 -9.66 15.97
CA LEU A 64 17.34 -9.42 15.16
C LEU A 64 17.48 -8.03 14.55
N LEU A 65 17.41 -7.96 13.23
CA LEU A 65 17.54 -6.73 12.46
C LEU A 65 16.34 -6.57 11.54
N GLN A 66 15.67 -5.43 11.61
CA GLN A 66 14.66 -5.03 10.64
C GLN A 66 15.22 -3.92 9.75
N VAL A 67 15.27 -4.19 8.45
CA VAL A 67 15.70 -3.25 7.41
C VAL A 67 14.49 -2.91 6.55
N ILE A 68 14.25 -1.63 6.31
CA ILE A 68 13.19 -1.14 5.42
C ILE A 68 13.86 -0.61 4.16
N TYR A 69 13.66 -1.32 3.05
CA TYR A 69 14.11 -0.89 1.73
C TYR A 69 13.04 -0.02 1.08
N ILE A 70 13.44 1.14 0.55
CA ILE A 70 12.57 2.10 -0.11
C ILE A 70 13.07 2.29 -1.54
N LEU A 71 12.33 1.73 -2.50
CA LEU A 71 12.70 1.74 -3.91
C LEU A 71 11.95 2.85 -4.62
N LYS A 72 12.67 3.70 -5.35
CA LYS A 72 12.10 4.77 -6.17
C LYS A 72 12.52 4.59 -7.62
N HIS A 73 11.62 4.93 -8.53
CA HIS A 73 11.83 4.98 -9.96
C HIS A 73 10.84 5.98 -10.54
N ASP A 74 11.20 6.68 -11.62
CA ASP A 74 10.39 7.76 -12.17
C ASP A 74 9.03 7.26 -12.70
N ASP A 75 8.99 6.05 -13.27
CA ASP A 75 7.73 5.46 -13.71
C ASP A 75 6.83 4.88 -12.58
N LEU A 76 7.28 4.90 -11.32
CA LEU A 76 6.45 4.43 -10.20
C LEU A 76 5.69 5.60 -9.57
N ASP A 77 4.37 5.49 -9.55
CA ASP A 77 3.46 6.39 -8.83
C ASP A 77 3.84 6.58 -7.33
N GLU A 78 4.35 5.52 -6.72
CA GLU A 78 4.72 5.44 -5.31
C GLU A 78 5.96 4.56 -5.13
N PRO A 79 6.80 4.84 -4.12
CA PRO A 79 7.93 3.98 -3.82
C PRO A 79 7.46 2.58 -3.37
N ILE A 80 8.18 1.54 -3.78
CA ILE A 80 7.98 0.20 -3.23
C ILE A 80 8.71 0.14 -1.89
N ILE A 81 7.95 -0.04 -0.81
CA ILE A 81 8.47 -0.17 0.55
C ILE A 81 8.49 -1.64 0.93
N GLU A 82 9.67 -2.19 1.21
CA GLU A 82 9.86 -3.58 1.61
C GLU A 82 10.57 -3.68 2.97
N PRO A 83 9.82 -3.98 4.05
CA PRO A 83 10.40 -4.33 5.33
C PRO A 83 10.87 -5.80 5.35
N VAL A 84 12.14 -6.00 5.63
CA VAL A 84 12.76 -7.32 5.83
C VAL A 84 13.14 -7.48 7.29
N ALA A 85 12.66 -8.55 7.93
CA ALA A 85 13.15 -8.98 9.22
C ALA A 85 14.22 -10.06 8.99
N ALA A 86 15.39 -9.87 9.58
CA ALA A 86 16.53 -10.75 9.44
C ALA A 86 17.09 -11.11 10.81
N GLN A 87 17.83 -12.21 10.87
CA GLN A 87 18.47 -12.67 12.09
C GLN A 87 19.85 -13.27 11.81
N GLY A 88 20.75 -13.18 12.78
CA GLY A 88 22.09 -13.74 12.71
C GLY A 88 22.71 -13.88 14.09
N LYS A 89 23.74 -14.73 14.21
CA LYS A 89 24.59 -14.78 15.41
C LYS A 89 25.54 -13.58 15.48
N THR A 90 25.85 -12.99 14.32
CA THR A 90 26.60 -11.74 14.20
C THR A 90 25.81 -10.72 13.39
N MET A 91 26.25 -9.46 13.41
CA MET A 91 25.57 -8.38 12.68
C MET A 91 25.73 -8.61 11.18
N GLU A 92 26.90 -9.08 10.75
CA GLU A 92 27.20 -9.42 9.35
C GLU A 92 26.25 -10.51 8.84
N GLU A 93 25.96 -11.55 9.64
CA GLU A 93 25.00 -12.59 9.28
C GLU A 93 23.58 -12.02 9.13
N ALA A 94 23.16 -11.13 10.05
CA ALA A 94 21.85 -10.50 10.00
C ALA A 94 21.72 -9.56 8.78
N VAL A 95 22.76 -8.78 8.47
CA VAL A 95 22.84 -7.91 7.29
C VAL A 95 22.80 -8.73 6.00
N ALA A 96 23.59 -9.80 5.92
CA ALA A 96 23.61 -10.70 4.76
C ALA A 96 22.21 -11.31 4.51
N MET A 97 21.56 -11.81 5.57
CA MET A 97 20.20 -12.34 5.46
C MET A 97 19.20 -11.28 5.01
N ALA A 98 19.30 -10.03 5.51
CA ALA A 98 18.42 -8.95 5.10
C ALA A 98 18.55 -8.65 3.60
N VAL A 99 19.79 -8.52 3.12
CA VAL A 99 20.08 -8.23 1.70
C VAL A 99 19.68 -9.39 0.79
N ASP A 100 20.02 -10.63 1.15
CA ASP A 100 19.68 -11.78 0.32
C ASP A 100 18.17 -12.02 0.27
N SER A 101 17.44 -11.79 1.37
CA SER A 101 15.97 -11.87 1.39
C SER A 101 15.33 -10.78 0.54
N PHE A 102 15.82 -9.54 0.62
CA PHE A 102 15.38 -8.44 -0.24
C PHE A 102 15.63 -8.75 -1.72
N ARG A 103 16.84 -9.21 -2.04
CA ARG A 103 17.26 -9.53 -3.40
C ARG A 103 16.42 -10.65 -3.99
N GLY A 104 16.27 -11.75 -3.25
CA GLY A 104 15.51 -12.91 -3.68
C GLY A 104 14.01 -12.63 -3.78
N GLY A 105 13.45 -11.89 -2.83
CA GLY A 105 12.01 -11.64 -2.73
C GLY A 105 11.48 -10.56 -3.68
N LEU A 106 12.08 -9.36 -3.66
CA LEU A 106 11.57 -8.20 -4.40
C LEU A 106 12.46 -7.83 -5.60
N TRP A 107 13.78 -7.75 -5.41
CA TRP A 107 14.65 -7.25 -6.49
C TRP A 107 14.63 -8.17 -7.72
N HIS A 108 14.64 -9.48 -7.52
CA HIS A 108 14.68 -10.43 -8.62
C HIS A 108 13.50 -10.30 -9.60
N PRO A 109 12.23 -10.37 -9.17
CA PRO A 109 11.10 -10.17 -10.08
C PRO A 109 11.01 -8.74 -10.62
N LEU A 110 11.49 -7.74 -9.87
CA LEU A 110 11.59 -6.37 -10.37
C LEU A 110 12.60 -6.25 -11.52
N ASN A 111 13.79 -6.84 -11.38
CA ASN A 111 14.81 -6.85 -12.43
C ASN A 111 14.33 -7.61 -13.67
N MET A 112 13.58 -8.70 -13.50
CA MET A 112 12.92 -9.39 -14.62
C MET A 112 11.93 -8.47 -15.34
N ALA A 113 11.13 -7.71 -14.59
CA ALA A 113 10.21 -6.73 -15.16
C ALA A 113 10.95 -5.63 -15.94
N CYS A 114 12.04 -5.07 -15.38
CA CYS A 114 12.88 -4.06 -16.05
C CYS A 114 13.50 -4.60 -17.34
N THR A 115 13.95 -5.85 -17.33
CA THR A 115 14.59 -6.49 -18.49
C THR A 115 13.60 -7.20 -19.42
N ARG A 116 12.30 -7.14 -19.09
CA ARG A 116 11.19 -7.82 -19.78
C ARG A 116 11.42 -9.32 -20.02
N GLN A 117 12.08 -9.99 -19.07
CA GLN A 117 12.40 -11.42 -19.16
C GLN A 117 11.37 -12.28 -18.44
N GLY A 118 10.81 -13.28 -19.13
CA GLY A 118 9.95 -14.30 -18.51
C GLY A 118 8.56 -13.82 -18.07
N GLY A 119 8.05 -12.74 -18.66
CA GLY A 119 6.74 -12.19 -18.34
C GLY A 119 5.58 -13.09 -18.78
N VAL A 120 4.64 -13.36 -17.88
CA VAL A 120 3.42 -14.13 -18.15
C VAL A 120 2.28 -13.16 -18.52
N PRO A 121 1.61 -13.32 -19.68
CA PRO A 121 0.48 -12.47 -20.05
C PRO A 121 -0.68 -12.57 -19.04
N ILE A 122 -1.29 -11.44 -18.72
CA ILE A 122 -2.53 -11.34 -17.95
C ILE A 122 -3.29 -10.09 -18.41
N SER A 123 -4.61 -10.19 -18.53
CA SER A 123 -5.49 -9.07 -18.87
C SER A 123 -6.37 -8.68 -17.70
N SER A 124 -6.80 -7.43 -17.68
CA SER A 124 -7.80 -6.90 -16.76
C SER A 124 -8.91 -6.21 -17.56
N ASP A 125 -10.15 -6.54 -17.23
CA ASP A 125 -11.36 -5.99 -17.83
C ASP A 125 -12.28 -5.48 -16.72
N TYR A 126 -12.59 -4.18 -16.74
CA TYR A 126 -13.52 -3.58 -15.79
C TYR A 126 -14.15 -2.31 -16.36
N LEU A 127 -15.44 -2.10 -16.11
CA LEU A 127 -16.18 -0.89 -16.51
C LEU A 127 -15.94 -0.48 -17.99
N GLY A 128 -15.95 -1.47 -18.89
CA GLY A 128 -15.73 -1.25 -20.32
C GLY A 128 -14.28 -0.89 -20.73
N GLN A 129 -13.33 -1.01 -19.81
CA GLN A 129 -11.90 -0.77 -20.04
C GLN A 129 -11.13 -2.10 -20.05
N HIS A 130 -10.11 -2.16 -20.90
CA HIS A 130 -9.26 -3.33 -21.09
C HIS A 130 -7.79 -2.94 -20.98
N TYR A 131 -7.02 -3.76 -20.25
CA TYR A 131 -5.59 -3.55 -20.04
C TYR A 131 -4.84 -4.88 -20.10
N ASP A 132 -3.75 -4.89 -20.88
CA ASP A 132 -2.82 -6.02 -20.97
C ASP A 132 -1.57 -5.78 -20.14
N TYR A 133 -1.19 -6.81 -19.40
CA TYR A 133 -0.03 -6.82 -18.51
C TYR A 133 0.89 -8.01 -18.78
N LYS A 134 2.15 -7.87 -18.34
CA LYS A 134 3.05 -8.99 -18.06
C LYS A 134 3.27 -9.10 -16.56
N MET A 135 2.99 -10.28 -16.02
CA MET A 135 3.29 -10.65 -14.65
C MET A 135 4.68 -11.26 -14.55
N TYR A 136 5.47 -10.81 -13.58
CA TYR A 136 6.79 -11.30 -13.23
C TYR A 136 6.78 -11.75 -11.77
N ALA A 137 6.88 -13.05 -11.54
CA ALA A 137 6.93 -13.65 -10.21
C ALA A 137 7.79 -14.92 -10.29
N GLN A 138 8.69 -15.13 -9.32
CA GLN A 138 9.58 -16.29 -9.36
C GLN A 138 9.85 -16.86 -7.96
N SER A 139 10.33 -16.04 -7.04
CA SER A 139 10.81 -16.52 -5.75
C SER A 139 9.79 -16.38 -4.63
N VAL A 140 9.86 -17.29 -3.66
CA VAL A 140 9.16 -17.21 -2.38
C VAL A 140 10.24 -17.25 -1.31
N VAL A 141 10.30 -16.23 -0.46
CA VAL A 141 11.22 -16.18 0.67
C VAL A 141 10.56 -16.87 1.84
N ILE A 142 11.18 -17.94 2.35
CA ILE A 142 10.73 -18.67 3.52
C ILE A 142 11.68 -18.37 4.68
N MET A 143 11.12 -18.10 5.85
CA MET A 143 11.88 -17.99 7.09
C MET A 143 11.30 -18.91 8.17
N GLY A 144 12.16 -19.41 9.06
CA GLY A 144 11.76 -20.23 10.20
C GLY A 144 11.45 -21.70 9.87
N ASP A 145 11.51 -22.11 8.60
CA ASP A 145 11.28 -23.50 8.22
C ASP A 145 12.13 -23.88 7.00
N ARG A 146 13.28 -24.52 7.26
CA ARG A 146 14.25 -24.88 6.22
C ARG A 146 13.79 -26.07 5.36
N ASP A 147 12.92 -26.90 5.91
CA ASP A 147 12.46 -28.14 5.25
C ASP A 147 11.17 -27.92 4.46
N LYS A 148 10.50 -26.77 4.65
CA LYS A 148 9.29 -26.41 3.91
C LYS A 148 9.64 -26.19 2.44
N LYS A 149 8.92 -26.91 1.57
CA LYS A 149 9.01 -26.68 0.13
C LYS A 149 8.24 -25.40 -0.22
N PRO A 150 8.85 -24.47 -0.99
CA PRO A 150 8.16 -23.25 -1.41
C PRO A 150 6.96 -23.57 -2.29
N SER A 151 5.82 -22.94 -1.99
CA SER A 151 4.66 -22.90 -2.88
C SER A 151 4.56 -21.53 -3.53
N MET A 152 4.34 -21.47 -4.84
CA MET A 152 4.12 -20.19 -5.54
C MET A 152 2.82 -19.54 -5.07
N LEU A 153 2.94 -18.58 -4.14
CA LEU A 153 1.81 -17.92 -3.50
C LEU A 153 0.89 -17.21 -4.49
N ILE A 154 1.44 -16.56 -5.52
CA ILE A 154 0.67 -15.90 -6.57
C ILE A 154 -0.26 -16.88 -7.31
N GLY A 155 0.11 -18.17 -7.35
CA GLY A 155 -0.70 -19.22 -7.94
C GLY A 155 -2.06 -19.42 -7.25
N TYR A 156 -2.20 -19.05 -5.97
CA TYR A 156 -3.47 -19.13 -5.23
C TYR A 156 -4.46 -18.03 -5.59
N ILE A 157 -3.99 -16.92 -6.16
CA ILE A 157 -4.82 -15.77 -6.53
C ILE A 157 -4.73 -15.40 -8.01
N LYS A 158 -4.09 -16.25 -8.84
CA LYS A 158 -3.81 -15.96 -10.25
C LYS A 158 -5.08 -15.66 -11.07
N ASP A 159 -6.20 -16.29 -10.71
CA ASP A 159 -7.47 -16.17 -11.44
C ASP A 159 -8.30 -14.96 -10.95
N GLU A 160 -7.86 -14.32 -9.87
CA GLU A 160 -8.59 -13.25 -9.19
C GLU A 160 -7.82 -11.92 -9.20
N ILE A 161 -6.50 -11.97 -9.34
CA ILE A 161 -5.66 -10.78 -9.23
C ILE A 161 -5.93 -9.75 -10.33
N SER A 162 -6.38 -10.17 -11.52
CA SER A 162 -6.77 -9.25 -12.60
C SER A 162 -7.84 -8.25 -12.16
N LYS A 163 -8.77 -8.65 -11.29
CA LYS A 163 -9.83 -7.77 -10.74
C LYS A 163 -9.29 -6.63 -9.87
N TYR A 164 -8.01 -6.66 -9.51
CA TYR A 164 -7.35 -5.63 -8.72
C TYR A 164 -6.42 -4.73 -9.54
N LEU A 165 -6.25 -5.02 -10.84
CA LEU A 165 -5.42 -4.26 -11.77
C LEU A 165 -6.29 -3.25 -12.53
N GLY A 166 -5.92 -1.97 -12.48
CA GLY A 166 -6.64 -0.83 -13.05
C GLY A 166 -5.92 -0.23 -14.25
N SER A 167 -5.73 1.10 -14.28
CA SER A 167 -5.08 1.78 -15.40
C SER A 167 -3.58 2.07 -15.22
N LYS A 168 -3.01 1.71 -14.07
CA LYS A 168 -1.61 2.08 -13.75
C LYS A 168 -0.62 1.26 -14.57
N LYS A 169 0.47 1.92 -14.97
CA LYS A 169 1.60 1.29 -15.66
C LYS A 169 2.23 0.15 -14.87
N TYR A 170 2.33 0.29 -13.55
CA TYR A 170 2.93 -0.71 -12.66
C TYR A 170 2.00 -1.06 -11.51
N TYR A 171 1.84 -2.37 -11.31
CA TYR A 171 1.30 -2.94 -10.08
C TYR A 171 2.32 -3.87 -9.42
N TRP A 172 2.37 -3.86 -8.09
CA TRP A 172 3.10 -4.86 -7.31
C TRP A 172 2.19 -5.46 -6.26
N VAL A 173 2.22 -6.78 -6.21
CA VAL A 173 1.47 -7.57 -5.24
C VAL A 173 2.46 -8.14 -4.26
N ARG A 174 2.27 -7.85 -2.97
CA ARG A 174 3.00 -8.48 -1.87
C ARG A 174 2.09 -9.44 -1.15
N ILE A 175 2.47 -10.71 -1.13
CA ILE A 175 1.80 -11.74 -0.33
C ILE A 175 2.72 -12.05 0.85
N PHE A 176 2.22 -11.88 2.06
CA PHE A 176 2.92 -12.20 3.29
C PHE A 176 2.07 -13.11 4.17
N LEU A 177 2.59 -14.29 4.46
CA LEU A 177 1.97 -15.29 5.33
C LEU A 177 2.90 -15.52 6.51
N ALA A 178 2.34 -15.58 7.72
CA ALA A 178 3.12 -15.88 8.91
C ALA A 178 2.32 -16.70 9.92
N ARG A 179 2.96 -17.71 10.50
CA ARG A 179 2.40 -18.51 11.57
C ARG A 179 3.39 -18.64 12.71
N HIS A 180 2.93 -18.36 13.92
CA HIS A 180 3.68 -18.59 15.15
C HIS A 180 2.71 -19.03 16.22
N LYS A 181 2.82 -20.30 16.63
CA LYS A 181 1.82 -20.94 17.48
C LYS A 181 0.43 -20.85 16.80
N GLU A 182 -0.60 -20.56 17.59
CA GLU A 182 -1.96 -20.35 17.10
C GLU A 182 -2.15 -19.06 16.29
N LYS A 183 -1.19 -18.12 16.33
CA LYS A 183 -1.33 -16.83 15.62
C LYS A 183 -1.00 -17.01 14.13
N LYS A 184 -1.98 -16.68 13.29
CA LYS A 184 -1.91 -16.71 11.84
C LYS A 184 -2.06 -15.28 11.30
N THR A 185 -1.17 -14.90 10.40
CA THR A 185 -1.22 -13.62 9.71
C THR A 185 -1.23 -13.89 8.22
N ILE A 186 -2.22 -13.34 7.54
CA ILE A 186 -2.28 -13.29 6.08
C ILE A 186 -2.42 -11.82 5.71
N GLU A 187 -1.51 -11.35 4.87
CA GLU A 187 -1.56 -10.00 4.35
C GLU A 187 -1.23 -10.02 2.86
N VAL A 188 -2.22 -9.68 2.04
CA VAL A 188 -2.04 -9.45 0.60
C VAL A 188 -2.19 -7.97 0.33
N ARG A 189 -1.20 -7.36 -0.31
CA ARG A 189 -1.21 -5.95 -0.67
C ARG A 189 -1.04 -5.77 -2.16
N VAL A 190 -1.80 -4.87 -2.75
CA VAL A 190 -1.65 -4.39 -4.14
C VAL A 190 -1.27 -2.91 -4.07
N ASN A 191 -0.11 -2.55 -4.62
CA ASN A 191 0.47 -1.21 -4.55
C ASN A 191 0.52 -0.65 -3.12
N GLY A 192 0.83 -1.52 -2.14
CA GLY A 192 0.88 -1.18 -0.72
C GLY A 192 -0.48 -1.18 0.01
N THR A 193 -1.61 -1.28 -0.70
CA THR A 193 -2.96 -1.33 -0.12
C THR A 193 -3.36 -2.75 0.28
N VAL A 194 -3.77 -2.95 1.53
CA VAL A 194 -4.27 -4.26 2.01
C VAL A 194 -5.57 -4.61 1.28
N CYS A 195 -5.65 -5.82 0.74
CA CYS A 195 -6.79 -6.33 -0.02
C CYS A 195 -7.41 -7.52 0.71
N PRO A 196 -8.43 -7.31 1.58
CA PRO A 196 -9.06 -8.38 2.34
C PRO A 196 -9.71 -9.46 1.48
N GLY A 197 -10.19 -9.15 0.27
CA GLY A 197 -10.76 -10.17 -0.62
C GLY A 197 -9.71 -11.21 -1.06
N LEU A 198 -8.47 -10.79 -1.29
CA LEU A 198 -7.36 -11.69 -1.64
C LEU A 198 -6.84 -12.51 -0.44
N HIS A 199 -7.07 -12.04 0.79
CA HIS A 199 -6.68 -12.76 2.02
C HIS A 199 -7.34 -14.14 2.08
N GLU A 200 -8.62 -14.24 1.72
CA GLU A 200 -9.44 -15.44 1.87
C GLU A 200 -8.84 -16.67 1.19
N PHE A 201 -8.17 -16.48 0.05
CA PHE A 201 -7.54 -17.54 -0.73
C PHE A 201 -6.38 -18.27 -0.02
N PHE A 202 -5.84 -17.68 1.05
CA PHE A 202 -4.71 -18.25 1.80
C PHE A 202 -5.11 -18.87 3.13
N LYS A 203 -6.39 -18.77 3.55
CA LYS A 203 -6.85 -19.31 4.85
C LYS A 203 -6.59 -20.80 4.99
N ASN A 204 -7.05 -21.59 4.03
CA ASN A 204 -6.83 -23.04 4.04
C ASN A 204 -5.34 -23.39 3.94
N TYR A 205 -4.58 -22.61 3.17
CA TYR A 205 -3.15 -22.85 3.00
C TYR A 205 -2.38 -22.62 4.30
N ILE A 206 -2.60 -21.52 5.01
CA ILE A 206 -1.92 -21.25 6.29
C ILE A 206 -2.38 -22.20 7.41
N GLU A 207 -3.63 -22.67 7.33
CA GLU A 207 -4.17 -23.68 8.23
C GLU A 207 -3.47 -25.02 8.11
N SER A 208 -3.08 -25.40 6.89
CA SER A 208 -2.35 -26.64 6.61
C SER A 208 -0.93 -26.68 7.19
N TRP A 209 -0.38 -25.54 7.62
CA TRP A 209 0.97 -25.52 8.18
C TRP A 209 1.00 -26.25 9.53
N GLU A 210 2.09 -26.95 9.81
CA GLU A 210 2.31 -27.51 11.14
C GLU A 210 2.49 -26.39 12.15
N ASP A 211 2.05 -26.64 13.39
CA ASP A 211 2.37 -25.72 14.47
C ASP A 211 3.84 -25.89 14.88
N LYS A 212 4.57 -24.78 14.92
CA LYS A 212 6.00 -24.75 15.25
C LYS A 212 6.25 -23.71 16.33
N ASP A 213 7.20 -24.01 17.21
CA ASP A 213 7.61 -23.08 18.28
C ASP A 213 8.26 -21.80 17.75
N MET A 214 8.79 -21.84 16.52
CA MET A 214 9.37 -20.70 15.85
C MET A 214 8.41 -20.07 14.84
N LEU A 215 8.57 -18.76 14.62
CA LEU A 215 7.83 -18.03 13.61
C LEU A 215 8.22 -18.53 12.22
N VAL A 216 7.25 -19.08 11.48
CA VAL A 216 7.39 -19.44 10.07
C VAL A 216 6.75 -18.36 9.23
N THR A 217 7.45 -17.90 8.18
CA THR A 217 6.89 -16.94 7.23
C THR A 217 7.14 -17.37 5.79
N GLU A 218 6.21 -17.01 4.91
CA GLU A 218 6.40 -17.04 3.47
C GLU A 218 6.07 -15.65 2.90
N LYS A 219 6.94 -15.14 2.04
CA LYS A 219 6.73 -13.86 1.36
C LYS A 219 7.01 -13.99 -0.12
N GLN A 220 6.11 -13.46 -0.95
CA GLN A 220 6.30 -13.38 -2.39
C GLN A 220 5.88 -12.01 -2.93
N TYR A 221 6.63 -11.53 -3.92
CA TYR A 221 6.23 -10.42 -4.77
C TYR A 221 5.88 -10.92 -6.18
N ALA A 222 4.86 -10.28 -6.77
CA ALA A 222 4.55 -10.37 -8.19
C ALA A 222 4.44 -8.95 -8.75
N LEU A 223 5.13 -8.69 -9.86
CA LEU A 223 5.16 -7.38 -10.53
C LEU A 223 4.35 -7.48 -11.81
N PHE A 224 3.50 -6.51 -12.08
CA PHE A 224 2.65 -6.44 -13.26
C PHE A 224 2.98 -5.15 -13.99
N VAL A 225 3.42 -5.26 -15.24
CA VAL A 225 3.78 -4.12 -16.09
C VAL A 225 2.81 -4.06 -17.24
N GLN A 226 2.09 -2.94 -17.35
CA GLN A 226 1.15 -2.70 -18.45
C GLN A 226 1.92 -2.58 -19.76
N GLU A 227 1.43 -3.21 -20.82
CA GLU A 227 2.03 -3.12 -22.14
C GLU A 227 1.89 -1.70 -22.72
N GLU A 228 0.68 -1.15 -22.65
CA GLU A 228 0.38 0.21 -23.11
C GLU A 228 0.93 1.30 -22.17
N ASP A 229 1.09 2.50 -22.70
CA ASP A 229 1.43 3.69 -21.92
C ASP A 229 0.26 4.13 -21.03
N ASP A 230 0.61 4.87 -19.98
CA ASP A 230 -0.34 5.44 -19.05
C ASP A 230 -1.15 6.57 -19.71
N LYS A 231 -2.48 6.48 -19.65
CA LYS A 231 -3.42 7.41 -20.29
C LYS A 231 -4.22 8.25 -19.30
N CYS A 232 -3.90 8.17 -18.00
CA CYS A 232 -4.63 8.91 -16.97
C CYS A 232 -4.46 10.43 -17.16
N PRO A 233 -5.55 11.22 -17.15
CA PRO A 233 -5.51 12.64 -17.46
C PRO A 233 -5.00 13.52 -16.31
N PHE A 234 -4.83 12.95 -15.11
CA PHE A 234 -4.40 13.67 -13.93
C PHE A 234 -3.19 13.01 -13.27
N THR A 235 -2.41 13.82 -12.54
CA THR A 235 -1.27 13.34 -11.75
C THR A 235 -1.62 13.21 -10.28
N LYS A 236 -0.80 12.47 -9.53
CA LYS A 236 -0.90 12.35 -8.08
C LYS A 236 -0.87 13.72 -7.38
N GLU A 237 0.02 14.61 -7.78
CA GLU A 237 0.20 15.95 -7.19
C GLU A 237 -1.09 16.75 -7.28
N LYS A 238 -1.77 16.67 -8.44
CA LYS A 238 -3.06 17.32 -8.65
C LYS A 238 -4.13 16.76 -7.70
N VAL A 239 -4.25 15.43 -7.58
CA VAL A 239 -5.21 14.80 -6.65
C VAL A 239 -4.91 15.23 -5.21
N VAL A 240 -3.63 15.22 -4.83
CA VAL A 240 -3.17 15.57 -3.48
C VAL A 240 -3.51 17.02 -3.12
N GLU A 241 -3.20 17.97 -4.01
CA GLU A 241 -3.49 19.39 -3.82
C GLU A 241 -5.00 19.64 -3.72
N CYS A 242 -5.78 19.11 -4.66
CA CYS A 242 -7.23 19.29 -4.69
C CYS A 242 -7.90 18.63 -3.47
N THR A 243 -7.39 17.48 -3.01
CA THR A 243 -7.91 16.83 -1.79
C THR A 243 -7.63 17.66 -0.54
N ARG A 244 -6.41 18.20 -0.39
CA ARG A 244 -6.09 19.10 0.74
C ARG A 244 -7.04 20.28 0.78
N ARG A 245 -7.24 20.91 -0.39
CA ARG A 245 -8.15 22.04 -0.51
C ARG A 245 -9.60 21.65 -0.20
N THR A 246 -10.04 20.49 -0.67
CA THR A 246 -11.37 19.95 -0.38
C THR A 246 -11.59 19.75 1.12
N ILE A 247 -10.62 19.19 1.84
CA ILE A 247 -10.69 18.99 3.30
C ILE A 247 -10.86 20.33 4.02
N GLU A 248 -10.07 21.33 3.66
CA GLU A 248 -10.16 22.68 4.24
C GLU A 248 -11.57 23.27 4.05
N LEU A 249 -12.06 23.27 2.81
CA LEU A 249 -13.36 23.83 2.45
C LEU A 249 -14.51 23.07 3.12
N MET A 250 -14.47 21.73 3.13
CA MET A 250 -15.51 20.91 3.78
C MET A 250 -15.53 21.14 5.30
N GLY A 251 -14.37 21.39 5.92
CA GLY A 251 -14.28 21.70 7.34
C GLY A 251 -14.96 23.01 7.72
N GLU A 252 -15.08 23.96 6.79
CA GLU A 252 -15.73 25.27 6.98
C GLU A 252 -17.16 25.35 6.43
N CYS A 253 -17.59 24.34 5.66
CA CYS A 253 -18.91 24.29 5.04
C CYS A 253 -20.03 24.25 6.10
N LYS A 254 -20.93 25.25 6.08
CA LYS A 254 -22.07 25.38 7.02
C LYS A 254 -23.42 25.36 6.34
N SER A 255 -23.44 25.51 5.01
CA SER A 255 -24.65 25.64 4.21
C SER A 255 -24.54 24.86 2.90
N LYS A 256 -25.67 24.79 2.17
CA LYS A 256 -25.70 24.20 0.83
C LYS A 256 -24.95 25.08 -0.16
N GLU A 257 -25.03 26.39 0.01
CA GLU A 257 -24.37 27.40 -0.81
C GLU A 257 -22.84 27.27 -0.69
N ASP A 258 -22.32 27.04 0.53
CA ASP A 258 -20.89 26.75 0.74
C ASP A 258 -20.46 25.49 0.00
N TYR A 259 -21.30 24.45 -0.01
CA TYR A 259 -20.99 23.19 -0.69
C TYR A 259 -20.98 23.35 -2.23
N ILE A 260 -21.89 24.17 -2.77
CA ILE A 260 -21.90 24.51 -4.20
C ILE A 260 -20.64 25.29 -4.56
N ALA A 261 -20.26 26.30 -3.76
CA ALA A 261 -19.04 27.07 -3.97
C ALA A 261 -17.78 26.19 -3.90
N LEU A 262 -17.73 25.27 -2.93
CA LEU A 262 -16.68 24.26 -2.81
C LEU A 262 -16.59 23.41 -4.07
N LYS A 263 -17.71 22.87 -4.55
CA LYS A 263 -17.75 22.07 -5.79
C LYS A 263 -17.17 22.87 -6.96
N ASP A 264 -17.64 24.10 -7.17
CA ASP A 264 -17.22 24.91 -8.31
C ASP A 264 -15.73 25.29 -8.24
N GLU A 265 -15.17 25.43 -7.03
CA GLU A 265 -13.74 25.63 -6.83
C GLU A 265 -12.93 24.37 -7.20
N ILE A 266 -13.34 23.20 -6.72
CA ILE A 266 -12.62 21.94 -6.99
C ILE A 266 -12.76 21.52 -8.46
N ASP A 267 -13.91 21.75 -9.10
CA ASP A 267 -14.08 21.52 -10.55
C ASP A 267 -13.07 22.35 -11.37
N LYS A 268 -12.82 23.61 -10.97
CA LYS A 268 -11.83 24.48 -11.63
C LYS A 268 -10.39 24.04 -11.36
N MET A 269 -10.08 23.61 -10.14
CA MET A 269 -8.71 23.20 -9.78
C MET A 269 -8.30 21.89 -10.44
N THR A 270 -9.24 20.95 -10.53
CA THR A 270 -9.02 19.63 -11.13
C THR A 270 -8.98 19.69 -12.64
N GLU A 271 -9.73 20.62 -13.26
CA GLU A 271 -9.98 20.66 -14.71
C GLU A 271 -10.62 19.35 -15.23
N ASP A 272 -11.17 18.55 -14.30
CA ASP A 272 -11.79 17.26 -14.53
C ASP A 272 -12.93 17.08 -13.52
N ILE A 273 -14.17 17.20 -14.01
CA ILE A 273 -15.38 17.13 -13.19
C ILE A 273 -15.53 15.75 -12.53
N ALA A 274 -15.07 14.69 -13.21
CA ALA A 274 -15.12 13.34 -12.65
C ALA A 274 -14.14 13.21 -11.48
N LEU A 275 -12.91 13.68 -11.63
CA LEU A 275 -11.94 13.70 -10.53
C LEU A 275 -12.42 14.57 -9.35
N SER A 276 -12.98 15.75 -9.62
CA SER A 276 -13.60 16.59 -8.58
C SER A 276 -14.69 15.83 -7.82
N ALA A 277 -15.56 15.11 -8.54
CA ALA A 277 -16.59 14.29 -7.92
C ALA A 277 -16.01 13.17 -7.06
N GLU A 278 -15.00 12.44 -7.54
CA GLU A 278 -14.30 11.41 -6.77
C GLU A 278 -13.71 11.96 -5.48
N ILE A 279 -12.97 13.08 -5.55
CA ILE A 279 -12.37 13.72 -4.37
C ILE A 279 -13.45 14.10 -3.35
N ARG A 280 -14.56 14.72 -3.79
CA ARG A 280 -15.65 15.12 -2.91
C ARG A 280 -16.43 13.93 -2.33
N VAL A 281 -16.53 12.82 -3.06
CA VAL A 281 -17.21 11.61 -2.58
C VAL A 281 -16.34 10.85 -1.58
N PHE A 282 -15.08 10.59 -1.90
CA PHE A 282 -14.24 9.68 -1.11
C PHE A 282 -13.56 10.35 0.08
N THR A 283 -13.32 11.66 0.06
CA THR A 283 -12.77 12.39 1.23
C THR A 283 -13.58 12.13 2.52
N PRO A 284 -14.92 12.35 2.56
CA PRO A 284 -15.69 12.09 3.76
C PRO A 284 -15.80 10.60 4.09
N GLU A 285 -15.89 9.70 3.10
CA GLU A 285 -15.97 8.24 3.33
C GLU A 285 -14.71 7.71 4.01
N ILE A 286 -13.54 8.06 3.47
CA ILE A 286 -12.26 7.63 4.02
C ILE A 286 -12.04 8.22 5.42
N MET A 287 -12.41 9.49 5.62
CA MET A 287 -12.32 10.12 6.94
C MET A 287 -13.24 9.44 7.95
N ALA A 288 -14.49 9.13 7.56
CA ALA A 288 -15.45 8.43 8.41
C ALA A 288 -14.94 7.05 8.83
N ARG A 289 -14.42 6.27 7.88
CA ARG A 289 -13.80 4.96 8.16
C ARG A 289 -12.70 5.09 9.21
N HIS A 290 -11.79 6.05 9.04
CA HIS A 290 -10.65 6.22 9.95
C HIS A 290 -11.08 6.63 11.36
N VAL A 291 -12.02 7.57 11.47
CA VAL A 291 -12.46 8.13 12.75
C VAL A 291 -13.33 7.14 13.54
N ILE A 292 -14.23 6.43 12.86
CA ILE A 292 -15.14 5.47 13.52
C ILE A 292 -14.50 4.09 13.70
N ARG A 293 -13.55 3.71 12.84
CA ARG A 293 -12.82 2.44 12.86
C ARG A 293 -13.69 1.19 12.61
N TYR A 294 -14.71 1.30 11.76
CA TYR A 294 -15.43 0.14 11.25
C TYR A 294 -14.59 -0.65 10.22
N GLY A 295 -14.90 -1.93 10.05
CA GLY A 295 -14.27 -2.80 9.05
C GLY A 295 -14.80 -2.49 7.64
N GLU A 296 -13.94 -2.60 6.62
CA GLU A 296 -14.34 -2.29 5.25
C GLU A 296 -13.67 -3.25 4.26
N GLY A 297 -14.42 -3.66 3.24
CA GLY A 297 -13.93 -4.42 2.11
C GLY A 297 -13.07 -3.61 1.14
N ASP A 298 -12.70 -4.24 0.03
CA ASP A 298 -11.88 -3.67 -1.05
C ASP A 298 -12.70 -3.25 -2.28
N SER A 299 -14.03 -3.31 -2.19
CA SER A 299 -14.93 -3.09 -3.32
C SER A 299 -15.48 -1.66 -3.35
N LEU A 300 -15.76 -1.19 -4.56
CA LEU A 300 -16.48 0.03 -4.89
C LEU A 300 -17.60 -0.34 -5.85
N PHE A 301 -18.71 0.39 -5.81
CA PHE A 301 -19.86 0.16 -6.67
C PHE A 301 -20.21 1.45 -7.41
N LEU A 302 -20.03 1.47 -8.72
CA LEU A 302 -20.45 2.56 -9.58
C LEU A 302 -21.90 2.34 -10.02
N LEU A 303 -22.78 3.31 -9.80
CA LEU A 303 -24.16 3.25 -10.28
C LEU A 303 -24.26 3.68 -11.75
N GLU A 304 -24.39 2.70 -12.65
CA GLU A 304 -24.68 2.90 -14.07
C GLU A 304 -26.16 2.58 -14.33
N ASN A 305 -26.96 3.55 -14.77
CA ASN A 305 -28.41 3.38 -14.97
C ASN A 305 -29.11 2.72 -13.76
N ASP A 306 -28.73 3.15 -12.55
CA ASP A 306 -29.19 2.65 -11.26
C ASP A 306 -28.87 1.16 -10.97
N THR A 307 -28.00 0.56 -11.78
CA THR A 307 -27.42 -0.76 -11.52
C THR A 307 -26.01 -0.59 -10.94
N PRO A 308 -25.71 -1.16 -9.75
CA PRO A 308 -24.38 -1.13 -9.19
C PRO A 308 -23.46 -2.10 -9.94
N VAL A 309 -22.38 -1.57 -10.52
CA VAL A 309 -21.29 -2.36 -11.10
C VAL A 309 -20.11 -2.35 -10.14
N GLU A 310 -19.70 -3.53 -9.70
CA GLU A 310 -18.59 -3.70 -8.77
C GLU A 310 -17.24 -3.56 -9.47
N PHE A 311 -16.29 -2.89 -8.81
CA PHE A 311 -14.88 -2.90 -9.15
C PHE A 311 -14.04 -2.70 -7.86
N LYS A 312 -12.72 -2.86 -7.92
CA LYS A 312 -11.86 -2.78 -6.73
C LYS A 312 -11.27 -1.39 -6.52
N LYS A 313 -11.07 -1.01 -5.25
CA LYS A 313 -10.43 0.27 -4.86
C LYS A 313 -9.07 0.50 -5.51
N THR A 314 -8.33 -0.58 -5.74
CA THR A 314 -7.00 -0.53 -6.36
C THR A 314 -7.04 -0.19 -7.85
N GLN A 315 -8.23 -0.28 -8.46
CA GLN A 315 -8.50 0.16 -9.83
C GLN A 315 -8.92 1.63 -9.90
N LEU A 316 -9.28 2.26 -8.77
CA LEU A 316 -9.49 3.71 -8.68
C LEU A 316 -8.20 4.40 -8.22
N ARG A 317 -7.47 4.97 -9.17
CA ARG A 317 -6.17 5.61 -8.99
C ARG A 317 -6.19 6.77 -8.00
N SER A 318 -7.25 7.58 -8.00
CA SER A 318 -7.40 8.71 -7.08
C SER A 318 -7.60 8.28 -5.63
N TYR A 319 -8.19 7.11 -5.38
CA TYR A 319 -8.63 6.66 -4.06
C TYR A 319 -7.48 6.65 -3.03
N PHE A 320 -6.34 6.06 -3.40
CA PHE A 320 -5.21 5.94 -2.49
C PHE A 320 -4.56 7.30 -2.20
N TYR A 321 -4.48 8.19 -3.19
CA TYR A 321 -3.94 9.54 -3.00
C TYR A 321 -4.84 10.37 -2.08
N ILE A 322 -6.16 10.27 -2.25
CA ILE A 322 -7.13 10.88 -1.34
C ILE A 322 -6.93 10.34 0.07
N GLN A 323 -6.78 9.01 0.21
CA GLN A 323 -6.58 8.36 1.50
C GLN A 323 -5.31 8.83 2.23
N GLN A 324 -4.19 8.92 1.52
CA GLN A 324 -2.94 9.43 2.08
C GLN A 324 -3.12 10.85 2.64
N VAL A 325 -3.77 11.74 1.88
CA VAL A 325 -4.01 13.13 2.30
C VAL A 325 -4.90 13.19 3.53
N VAL A 326 -5.99 12.40 3.58
CA VAL A 326 -6.87 12.33 4.75
C VAL A 326 -6.09 11.87 5.98
N PHE A 327 -5.26 10.83 5.86
CA PHE A 327 -4.47 10.32 6.98
C PHE A 327 -3.40 11.31 7.44
N ASP A 328 -2.69 11.95 6.51
CA ASP A 328 -1.71 12.99 6.83
C ASP A 328 -2.37 14.19 7.52
N TYR A 329 -3.55 14.63 7.07
CA TYR A 329 -4.31 15.70 7.71
C TYR A 329 -4.66 15.35 9.17
N LEU A 330 -5.24 14.18 9.40
CA LEU A 330 -5.61 13.74 10.75
C LEU A 330 -4.38 13.56 11.67
N ALA A 331 -3.29 12.99 11.16
CA ALA A 331 -2.10 12.68 11.95
C ALA A 331 -1.22 13.92 12.24
N ARG A 332 -1.01 14.78 11.24
CA ARG A 332 -0.06 15.91 11.32
C ARG A 332 -0.72 17.22 11.72
N VAL A 333 -1.86 17.56 11.11
CA VAL A 333 -2.57 18.82 11.39
C VAL A 333 -3.34 18.72 12.71
N LYS A 334 -3.83 17.53 13.06
CA LYS A 334 -4.63 17.27 14.27
C LYS A 334 -5.80 18.26 14.38
N PRO A 335 -6.71 18.24 13.40
CA PRO A 335 -7.80 19.21 13.31
C PRO A 335 -8.75 19.14 14.50
N GLU A 336 -9.47 20.24 14.72
CA GLU A 336 -10.54 20.31 15.70
C GLU A 336 -11.64 19.29 15.39
N LYS A 337 -12.17 18.65 16.44
CA LYS A 337 -13.20 17.61 16.32
C LYS A 337 -14.43 18.10 15.54
N GLU A 338 -14.83 19.36 15.72
CA GLU A 338 -16.00 19.91 15.02
C GLU A 338 -15.81 19.90 13.51
N LYS A 339 -14.64 20.31 13.00
CA LYS A 339 -14.34 20.31 11.57
C LYS A 339 -14.34 18.89 11.00
N VAL A 340 -13.73 17.95 11.73
CA VAL A 340 -13.74 16.53 11.36
C VAL A 340 -15.18 16.00 11.28
N MET A 341 -16.01 16.30 12.27
CA MET A 341 -17.40 15.85 12.28
C MET A 341 -18.23 16.46 11.16
N ARG A 342 -18.01 17.72 10.77
CA ARG A 342 -18.67 18.34 9.61
C ARG A 342 -18.36 17.58 8.32
N ILE A 343 -17.10 17.20 8.12
CA ILE A 343 -16.69 16.42 6.94
C ILE A 343 -17.33 15.03 6.98
N VAL A 344 -17.15 14.33 8.10
CA VAL A 344 -17.62 12.96 8.29
C VAL A 344 -19.15 12.83 8.16
N ALA A 345 -19.93 13.85 8.55
CA ALA A 345 -21.38 13.86 8.39
C ALA A 345 -21.85 13.74 6.93
N ASN A 346 -20.99 14.08 5.96
CA ASN A 346 -21.29 13.94 4.54
C ASN A 346 -21.16 12.49 4.04
N SER A 347 -20.48 11.59 4.78
CA SER A 347 -20.36 10.17 4.42
C SER A 347 -21.70 9.44 4.55
N ALA A 348 -22.04 8.68 3.53
CA ALA A 348 -23.15 7.73 3.54
C ALA A 348 -22.90 6.61 4.54
N SER A 349 -21.70 6.04 4.56
CA SER A 349 -21.32 4.99 5.51
C SER A 349 -21.45 5.47 6.95
N PHE A 350 -21.02 6.70 7.25
CA PHE A 350 -21.18 7.30 8.58
C PHE A 350 -22.65 7.33 9.02
N ARG A 351 -23.57 7.77 8.14
CA ARG A 351 -24.99 7.86 8.45
C ARG A 351 -25.61 6.49 8.77
N GLU A 352 -25.24 5.45 8.02
CA GLU A 352 -25.75 4.09 8.28
C GLU A 352 -25.14 3.49 9.55
N ILE A 353 -23.84 3.65 9.77
CA ILE A 353 -23.18 3.22 11.01
C ILE A 353 -23.79 3.92 12.22
N GLN A 354 -24.09 5.22 12.14
CA GLN A 354 -24.75 5.94 13.23
C GLN A 354 -26.14 5.40 13.57
N LYS A 355 -26.92 4.88 12.61
CA LYS A 355 -28.20 4.23 12.88
C LYS A 355 -27.98 2.94 13.66
N ALA A 356 -27.06 2.09 13.21
CA ALA A 356 -26.74 0.84 13.88
C ALA A 356 -26.18 1.06 15.30
N VAL A 357 -25.39 2.12 15.52
CA VAL A 357 -24.91 2.50 16.86
C VAL A 357 -26.08 2.88 17.78
N LYS A 358 -27.09 3.60 17.28
CA LYS A 358 -28.30 3.93 18.06
C LYS A 358 -29.11 2.69 18.43
N GLU A 359 -28.97 1.61 17.67
CA GLU A 359 -29.58 0.30 17.93
C GLU A 359 -28.72 -0.59 18.86
N GLY A 360 -27.57 -0.09 19.33
CA GLY A 360 -26.72 -0.75 20.32
C GLY A 360 -25.56 -1.57 19.76
N HIS A 361 -25.26 -1.42 18.46
CA HIS A 361 -24.14 -2.12 17.83
C HIS A 361 -22.81 -1.36 17.97
N GLU A 362 -21.72 -2.08 18.25
CA GLU A 362 -20.37 -1.53 18.33
C GLU A 362 -19.76 -1.32 16.92
N PRO A 363 -19.31 -0.11 16.57
CA PRO A 363 -18.81 0.19 15.22
C PRO A 363 -17.64 -0.69 14.77
N THR A 364 -16.74 -1.05 15.69
CA THR A 364 -15.56 -1.88 15.38
C THR A 364 -15.90 -3.30 14.96
N ASN A 365 -17.12 -3.74 15.25
CA ASN A 365 -17.63 -5.06 14.87
C ASN A 365 -18.46 -5.00 13.57
N MET A 366 -18.66 -3.81 13.01
CA MET A 366 -19.41 -3.62 11.76
C MET A 366 -18.50 -3.77 10.55
N TRP A 367 -19.12 -4.14 9.43
CA TRP A 367 -18.44 -4.33 8.16
C TRP A 367 -19.19 -3.64 7.02
N VAL A 368 -18.50 -2.74 6.30
CA VAL A 368 -19.01 -2.11 5.08
C VAL A 368 -18.37 -2.82 3.87
N PRO A 369 -19.15 -3.54 3.03
CA PRO A 369 -18.56 -4.34 1.95
C PRO A 369 -17.89 -3.48 0.88
N GLY A 370 -18.42 -2.28 0.63
CA GLY A 370 -17.84 -1.31 -0.28
C GLY A 370 -18.64 -0.01 -0.31
N THR A 371 -18.09 1.01 -0.97
CA THR A 371 -18.73 2.31 -1.12
C THR A 371 -19.48 2.37 -2.45
N THR A 372 -20.77 2.68 -2.41
CA THR A 372 -21.58 2.92 -3.61
C THR A 372 -21.59 4.41 -3.95
N TYR A 373 -21.36 4.76 -5.22
CA TYR A 373 -21.34 6.15 -5.65
C TYR A 373 -21.83 6.31 -7.10
N LYS A 374 -22.14 7.56 -7.48
CA LYS A 374 -22.57 7.95 -8.82
C LYS A 374 -21.82 9.20 -9.24
N ILE A 375 -21.29 9.21 -10.46
CA ILE A 375 -20.69 10.38 -11.08
C ILE A 375 -21.55 10.76 -12.28
N ALA A 376 -22.13 11.96 -12.23
CA ALA A 376 -22.99 12.49 -13.28
C ALA A 376 -22.15 13.16 -14.38
N VAL A 377 -21.27 12.38 -15.01
CA VAL A 377 -20.43 12.79 -16.14
C VAL A 377 -20.60 11.76 -17.23
N ASP A 378 -20.93 12.21 -18.44
CA ASP A 378 -21.07 11.33 -19.60
C ASP A 378 -19.72 10.67 -19.92
N ASN A 379 -19.74 9.36 -20.19
CA ASN A 379 -18.55 8.57 -20.47
C ASN A 379 -17.48 8.61 -19.36
N TYR A 380 -17.91 8.69 -18.09
CA TYR A 380 -17.01 8.56 -16.94
C TYR A 380 -16.15 7.29 -17.05
N LYS A 381 -14.84 7.44 -16.79
CA LYS A 381 -13.87 6.35 -16.76
C LYS A 381 -13.23 6.27 -15.39
N VAL A 382 -13.12 5.05 -14.87
CA VAL A 382 -12.37 4.75 -13.65
C VAL A 382 -10.91 4.54 -14.02
N TRP A 383 -10.10 5.58 -13.80
CA TRP A 383 -8.64 5.52 -13.94
C TRP A 383 -8.02 4.87 -12.73
#